data_AF-A0A5J4Q2C7-F1
#
_entry.id   AF-A0A5J4Q2C7-F1
#
_cell.length_a   1.000
_cell.length_b   1.000
_cell.length_c   1.000
_cell.angle_alpha   90.00
_cell.angle_beta   90.00
_cell.angle_gamma   90.00
#
_symmetry.space_group_name_H-M   'P 1'
#
loop_
_entity.id
_entity.type
_entity.pdbx_description
1 polymer ?
#
loop_
_entity_poly.entity_id
_entity_poly.type
_entity_poly.pdbx_seq_one_letter_code
_entity_poly.pdbx_strand_id
1 'polypeptide(L)'
;TETGLKLWEEIKDTPVSFYCSDYWKSYEAFIPPEKHLQTKAETFTVEGYNSRIRHYLARFKRKGKCYSKAQHMIEKSLKLLFLKLNNELPILV
;
A
#
# COMPACT_ATOMS: atom_id res chain seq x y z
N THR A 1 -17.20 1.89 -6.72
CA THR A 1 -16.78 3.23 -7.20
C THR A 1 -15.95 3.05 -8.45
N GLU A 2 -15.97 3.99 -9.38
CA GLU A 2 -15.21 3.92 -10.65
C GLU A 2 -13.71 3.65 -10.42
N THR A 3 -13.13 4.26 -9.39
CA THR A 3 -11.73 4.04 -8.98
C THR A 3 -11.46 2.61 -8.51
N GLY A 4 -12.40 2.01 -7.75
CA GLY A 4 -12.25 0.64 -7.25
C GLY A 4 -12.27 -0.39 -8.39
N LEU A 5 -13.10 -0.14 -9.41
CA LEU A 5 -13.15 -0.98 -10.61
C LEU A 5 -11.85 -0.91 -11.42
N LYS A 6 -11.29 0.29 -11.61
CA LYS A 6 -9.99 0.46 -12.30
C LYS A 6 -8.88 -0.33 -11.59
N LEU A 7 -8.82 -0.25 -10.26
CA LEU A 7 -7.87 -1.04 -9.47
C LEU A 7 -8.13 -2.54 -9.58
N TRP A 8 -9.40 -2.97 -9.56
CA TRP A 8 -9.76 -4.37 -9.69
C TRP A 8 -9.32 -4.95 -11.04
N GLU A 9 -9.52 -4.22 -12.14
CA GLU A 9 -9.09 -4.65 -13.47
C GLU A 9 -7.58 -4.87 -13.59
N GLU A 10 -6.78 -4.12 -12.85
CA GLU A 10 -5.32 -4.30 -12.84
C GLU A 10 -4.87 -5.53 -12.04
N ILE A 11 -5.61 -5.92 -11.00
CA ILE A 11 -5.17 -6.96 -10.06
C ILE A 11 -5.89 -8.29 -10.23
N LYS A 12 -7.07 -8.34 -10.85
CA LYS A 12 -7.96 -9.52 -10.90
C LYS A 12 -7.29 -10.81 -11.39
N ASP A 13 -6.32 -10.67 -12.30
CA ASP A 13 -5.61 -11.78 -12.96
C ASP A 13 -4.33 -12.20 -12.20
N THR A 14 -4.04 -11.55 -11.06
CA THR A 14 -2.89 -11.92 -10.23
C THR A 14 -3.15 -13.30 -9.60
N PRO A 15 -2.18 -14.23 -9.61
CA PRO A 15 -2.33 -15.54 -9.00
C PRO A 15 -2.26 -15.43 -7.48
N VAL A 16 -3.38 -15.03 -6.86
CA VAL A 16 -3.57 -14.96 -5.40
C VAL A 16 -4.71 -15.86 -4.97
N SER A 17 -4.59 -16.44 -3.77
CA SER A 17 -5.62 -17.31 -3.19
C SER A 17 -6.87 -16.52 -2.78
N PHE A 18 -6.70 -15.31 -2.26
CA PHE A 18 -7.78 -14.43 -1.81
C PHE A 18 -7.33 -12.96 -1.80
N TYR A 19 -8.31 -12.06 -1.85
CA TYR A 19 -8.16 -10.61 -1.73
C TYR A 19 -8.67 -10.18 -0.36
N CYS A 20 -7.81 -9.55 0.42
CA CYS A 20 -8.18 -8.99 1.71
C CYS A 20 -8.66 -7.55 1.56
N SER A 21 -9.82 -7.21 2.15
CA SER A 21 -10.23 -5.81 2.31
C SER A 21 -10.75 -5.55 3.71
N ASP A 22 -10.97 -4.26 4.00
CA ASP A 22 -11.77 -3.85 5.14
C ASP A 22 -13.27 -4.18 4.88
N TYR A 23 -14.11 -3.90 5.88
CA TYR A 23 -15.55 -4.13 5.81
C TYR A 23 -16.31 -3.05 5.00
N TRP A 24 -15.63 -2.41 4.04
CA TRP A 24 -16.26 -1.38 3.24
C TRP A 24 -17.08 -1.98 2.09
N LYS A 25 -18.38 -1.69 2.07
CA LYS A 25 -19.38 -2.30 1.15
C LYS A 25 -19.06 -2.15 -0.34
N SER A 26 -18.24 -1.18 -0.74
CA SER A 26 -17.92 -1.00 -2.16
C SER A 26 -17.09 -2.14 -2.75
N TYR A 27 -16.32 -2.87 -1.94
CA TYR A 27 -15.49 -3.98 -2.42
C TYR A 27 -16.34 -5.20 -2.82
N GLU A 28 -17.44 -5.44 -2.10
CA GLU A 28 -18.40 -6.52 -2.41
C GLU A 28 -19.06 -6.34 -3.80
N ALA A 29 -19.04 -5.12 -4.36
CA ALA A 29 -19.64 -4.84 -5.64
C ALA A 29 -18.84 -5.40 -6.84
N PHE A 30 -17.56 -5.74 -6.67
CA PHE A 30 -16.70 -6.17 -7.77
C PHE A 30 -15.71 -7.29 -7.44
N ILE A 31 -15.39 -7.54 -6.16
CA ILE A 31 -14.57 -8.68 -5.77
C ILE A 31 -15.48 -9.92 -5.62
N PRO A 32 -15.21 -11.04 -6.31
CA PRO A 32 -16.00 -12.26 -6.16
C PRO A 32 -15.99 -12.76 -4.71
N PRO A 33 -17.15 -13.14 -4.14
CA PRO A 33 -17.27 -13.53 -2.73
C PRO A 33 -16.41 -14.75 -2.38
N GLU A 34 -16.20 -15.67 -3.33
CA GLU A 34 -15.34 -16.85 -3.17
C GLU A 34 -13.86 -16.50 -2.94
N LYS A 35 -13.42 -15.33 -3.43
CA LYS A 35 -12.05 -14.85 -3.30
C LYS A 35 -11.93 -13.67 -2.34
N HIS A 36 -13.02 -13.22 -1.72
CA HIS A 36 -13.04 -12.01 -0.91
C HIS A 36 -12.97 -12.35 0.58
N LEU A 37 -11.88 -11.93 1.23
CA LEU A 37 -11.69 -12.09 2.67
C LEU A 37 -11.78 -10.73 3.37
N GLN A 38 -12.86 -10.48 4.09
CA GLN A 38 -13.02 -9.25 4.89
C GLN A 38 -12.48 -9.47 6.29
N THR A 39 -11.27 -8.94 6.58
CA THR A 39 -10.70 -9.02 7.92
C THR A 39 -9.89 -7.78 8.25
N LYS A 40 -9.95 -7.38 9.52
CA LYS A 40 -9.10 -6.30 10.04
C LYS A 40 -7.67 -6.75 10.35
N ALA A 41 -7.48 -8.04 10.64
CA ALA A 41 -6.16 -8.59 10.97
C ALA A 41 -5.19 -8.46 9.78
N GLU A 42 -5.65 -8.77 8.57
CA GLU A 42 -4.84 -8.70 7.36
C GLU A 42 -4.59 -7.25 6.91
N THR A 43 -5.51 -6.31 7.21
CA THR A 43 -5.32 -4.88 6.86
C THR A 43 -4.45 -4.13 7.86
N PHE A 44 -4.37 -4.59 9.12
CA PHE A 44 -3.64 -3.90 10.20
C PHE A 44 -2.16 -3.66 9.83
N THR A 45 -1.49 -4.66 9.25
CA THR A 45 -0.10 -4.54 8.84
C THR A 45 0.07 -3.47 7.75
N VAL A 46 -0.81 -3.47 6.74
CA VAL A 46 -0.78 -2.48 5.65
C VAL A 46 -1.01 -1.07 6.18
N GLU A 47 -1.96 -0.89 7.09
CA GLU A 47 -2.21 0.39 7.76
C GLU A 47 -1.01 0.85 8.59
N GLY A 48 -0.37 -0.07 9.31
CA GLY A 48 0.86 0.17 10.06
C GLY A 48 2.00 0.66 9.18
N TYR A 49 2.24 0.01 8.04
CA TYR A 49 3.24 0.45 7.06
C TYR A 49 2.90 1.82 6.46
N ASN A 50 1.64 2.04 6.08
CA ASN A 50 1.17 3.34 5.57
C ASN A 50 1.38 4.47 6.59
N SER A 51 1.16 4.18 7.87
CA SER A 51 1.45 5.11 8.96
C SER A 51 2.94 5.43 9.05
N ARG A 52 3.82 4.40 9.04
CA ARG A 52 5.29 4.58 9.04
C ARG A 52 5.77 5.40 7.86
N ILE A 53 5.29 5.12 6.64
CA ILE A 53 5.65 5.88 5.43
C ILE A 53 5.30 7.36 5.61
N ARG A 54 4.08 7.68 6.06
CA ARG A 54 3.66 9.07 6.30
C ARG A 54 4.40 9.74 7.45
N HIS A 55 4.83 8.97 8.44
CA HIS A 55 5.59 9.45 9.59
C HIS A 55 7.01 9.85 9.18
N TYR A 56 7.75 8.98 8.50
CA TYR A 56 9.15 9.21 8.15
C TYR A 56 9.34 10.04 6.89
N LEU A 57 8.46 9.90 5.89
CA LEU A 57 8.61 10.56 4.59
C LEU A 57 7.59 11.69 4.45
N ALA A 58 8.01 12.92 4.81
CA ALA A 58 7.18 14.12 4.76
C ALA A 58 6.50 14.36 3.39
N ARG A 59 7.11 13.87 2.31
CA ARG A 59 6.57 13.92 0.94
C ARG A 59 5.25 13.16 0.74
N PHE A 60 4.93 12.20 1.61
CA PHE A 60 3.65 11.49 1.59
C PHE A 60 2.64 12.07 2.59
N LYS A 61 3.03 13.08 3.38
CA LYS A 61 2.15 13.73 4.36
C LYS A 61 1.25 14.79 3.73
N ARG A 62 1.79 15.60 2.79
CA ARG A 62 1.02 16.71 2.17
C ARG A 62 1.38 16.91 0.70
N LYS A 63 0.43 16.53 -0.17
CA LYS A 63 0.55 16.57 -1.64
C LYS A 63 1.01 17.92 -2.22
N GLY A 64 0.58 19.04 -1.62
CA GLY A 64 0.85 20.39 -2.13
C GLY A 64 2.12 21.08 -1.61
N LYS A 65 2.85 20.52 -0.64
CA LYS A 65 4.05 21.18 -0.07
C LYS A 65 5.33 20.41 -0.30
N CYS A 66 5.28 19.09 -0.10
CA CYS A 66 6.44 18.23 -0.23
C CYS A 66 6.09 17.15 -1.26
N TYR A 67 6.66 17.25 -2.46
CA TYR A 67 6.45 16.29 -3.54
C TYR A 67 7.78 16.01 -4.24
N SER A 68 7.89 14.87 -4.93
CA SER A 68 9.04 14.58 -5.79
C SER A 68 8.63 14.86 -7.22
N LYS A 69 9.58 15.41 -7.96
CA LYS A 69 9.44 15.69 -9.38
C LYS A 69 9.74 14.46 -10.26
N ALA A 70 10.32 13.41 -9.67
CA ALA A 70 10.69 12.20 -10.39
C ALA A 70 10.26 10.94 -9.63
N GLN A 71 9.72 9.98 -10.38
CA GLN A 71 9.25 8.69 -9.84
C GLN A 71 10.38 7.86 -9.22
N HIS A 72 11.54 7.77 -9.88
CA HIS A 72 12.68 7.01 -9.37
C HIS A 72 13.16 7.50 -7.98
N MET A 73 12.97 8.78 -7.65
CA MET A 73 13.30 9.31 -6.32
C MET A 73 12.33 8.81 -5.26
N ILE A 74 11.06 8.61 -5.62
CA ILE A 74 10.05 8.02 -4.73
C ILE A 74 10.45 6.59 -4.38
N GLU A 75 10.79 5.80 -5.40
CA GLU A 75 11.23 4.42 -5.23
C GLU A 75 12.48 4.32 -4.36
N LYS A 76 13.49 5.16 -4.60
CA LYS A 76 14.71 5.22 -3.77
C LYS A 76 14.41 5.59 -2.32
N SER A 77 13.56 6.60 -2.07
CA SER A 77 13.18 6.98 -0.70
C SER A 77 12.45 5.86 0.05
N LEU A 78 11.54 5.15 -0.63
CA LEU A 78 10.84 4.01 -0.05
C LEU A 78 11.80 2.85 0.24
N LYS A 79 12.64 2.48 -0.73
CA LYS A 79 13.67 1.43 -0.56
C LYS A 79 14.58 1.74 0.63
N LEU A 80 15.07 2.98 0.72
CA LEU A 80 15.93 3.41 1.83
C LEU A 80 15.23 3.31 3.19
N LEU A 81 13.95 3.71 3.26
CA LEU A 81 13.15 3.57 4.47
C LEU A 81 12.99 2.10 4.87
N PHE A 82 12.64 1.22 3.93
CA PHE A 82 12.43 -0.20 4.23
C PHE A 82 13.73 -0.89 4.65
N LEU A 83 14.85 -0.64 3.96
CA LEU A 83 16.16 -1.12 4.40
C LEU A 83 16.50 -0.64 5.81
N LYS A 84 16.17 0.62 6.16
CA LYS A 84 16.37 1.15 7.51
C LYS A 84 15.52 0.40 8.54
N LEU A 85 14.24 0.19 8.24
CA LEU A 85 13.28 -0.46 9.14
C LEU A 85 13.61 -1.96 9.34
N ASN A 86 14.23 -2.59 8.35
CA ASN A 86 14.68 -3.98 8.41
C ASN A 86 16.10 -4.13 9.01
N ASN A 87 16.77 -3.02 9.37
CA ASN A 87 18.18 -3.01 9.78
C ASN A 87 19.15 -3.58 8.73
N GLU A 88 18.82 -3.45 7.45
CA GLU A 88 19.62 -3.94 6.31
C GLU A 88 20.46 -2.85 5.65
N LEU A 89 20.53 -1.65 6.23
CA LEU A 89 21.34 -0.57 5.67
C LEU A 89 22.84 -0.86 5.87
N PRO A 90 23.63 -0.98 4.79
CA PRO A 90 25.05 -1.30 4.88
C PRO A 90 25.88 -0.27 5.64
N ILE A 91 25.38 0.96 5.75
CA ILE A 91 26.03 2.11 6.38
C ILE A 91 25.86 2.11 7.91
N LEU A 92 25.01 1.22 8.43
CA LEU A 92 24.74 1.06 9.87
C LEU A 92 25.40 -0.20 10.45
N VAL A 93 26.11 -0.96 9.60
CA VAL A 93 26.94 -2.12 9.98
C VAL A 93 28.39 -1.68 10.06
#